data_AF-A0A1Q8AEG9-F1
#
_entry.id   AF-A0A1Q8AEG9-F1
#
_cell.length_a   1.000
_cell.length_b   1.000
_cell.length_c   1.000
_cell.angle_alpha   90.00
_cell.angle_beta   90.00
_cell.angle_gamma   90.00
#
_symmetry.space_group_name_H-M   'P 1'
#
loop_
_entity.id
_entity.type
_entity.pdbx_description
1 polymer ?
#
loop_
_entity_poly.entity_id
_entity_poly.type
_entity_poly.pdbx_seq_one_letter_code
_entity_poly.pdbx_strand_id
1 'polypeptide(L)'
;MLAWERKVIDDRVAPATEAAGNVVSWYLEFIDNRDLTKGIRDFNGSPRFSTGYTPLRNRPGILIETHMLKPYRLRVIGTYDFLRFTLEEVNRDPESLLAAGRQAEEKTLADGPTYDPARRFPLDYELTEKVRPYQLKAVEYHTEASDVSGAPRVIFGTRALDLTVPMYDDFRVKTAVAPPLFYIVPPQWKDVIGVLQAHGLTLQTTKEQATIDVESYRFLNVKWAPGPFEGRFMPSFKIETVRERRSFPAGSVIVPLAQEWAKVAINLLEPEAPDSLVRWGFFNATFEQKEYGEDYVAEKLAREMLTSNPQLRVEFEKKLASDPSFAANPRARLQFFYQRSPYWDKQMNLYQVGRIVSTVRLPL
;
A
#
# COMPACT_ATOMS: atom_id res chain seq x y z
N MET A 1 14.21 -1.18 -16.04
CA MET A 1 13.76 -2.46 -15.45
C MET A 1 12.71 -3.17 -16.30
N LEU A 2 11.46 -2.72 -16.38
CA LEU A 2 10.42 -3.46 -17.13
C LEU A 2 10.79 -3.81 -18.58
N ALA A 3 11.43 -2.89 -19.31
CA ALA A 3 11.89 -3.18 -20.67
C ALA A 3 12.96 -4.30 -20.74
N TRP A 4 13.82 -4.40 -19.72
CA TRP A 4 14.79 -5.49 -19.60
C TRP A 4 14.08 -6.80 -19.28
N GLU A 5 13.12 -6.79 -18.34
CA GLU A 5 12.34 -7.99 -17.99
C GLU A 5 11.60 -8.54 -19.21
N ARG A 6 10.89 -7.71 -19.98
CA ARG A 6 10.20 -8.17 -21.20
C ARG A 6 11.18 -8.78 -22.20
N LYS A 7 12.30 -8.11 -22.46
CA LYS A 7 13.32 -8.58 -23.41
C LYS A 7 13.98 -9.90 -23.00
N VAL A 8 14.18 -10.12 -21.70
CA VAL A 8 14.84 -11.34 -21.21
C VAL A 8 13.83 -12.44 -20.97
N ILE A 9 12.73 -12.14 -20.29
CA ILE A 9 11.74 -13.12 -19.87
C ILE A 9 10.81 -13.49 -21.01
N ASP A 10 10.10 -12.52 -21.56
CA ASP A 10 9.06 -12.78 -22.56
C ASP A 10 9.69 -13.24 -23.88
N ASP A 11 10.76 -12.58 -24.33
CA ASP A 11 11.33 -12.85 -25.65
C ASP A 11 12.31 -14.03 -25.67
N ARG A 12 12.80 -14.51 -24.51
CA ARG A 12 13.87 -15.54 -24.46
C ARG A 12 13.59 -16.66 -23.48
N VAL A 13 13.42 -16.36 -22.19
CA VAL A 13 13.26 -17.40 -21.16
C VAL A 13 11.95 -18.16 -21.33
N ALA A 14 10.83 -17.48 -21.57
CA ALA A 14 9.54 -18.13 -21.78
C ALA A 14 9.56 -19.05 -23.01
N PRO A 15 10.00 -18.60 -24.21
CA PRO A 15 10.16 -19.48 -25.37
C PRO A 15 11.11 -20.66 -25.15
N ALA A 16 12.24 -20.47 -24.45
CA ALA A 16 13.16 -21.56 -24.12
C ALA A 16 12.50 -22.59 -23.17
N THR A 17 11.73 -22.11 -22.21
CA THR A 17 10.96 -22.93 -21.27
C THR A 17 9.87 -23.74 -21.99
N GLU A 18 9.18 -23.13 -22.94
CA GLU A 18 8.20 -23.80 -23.80
C GLU A 18 8.86 -24.83 -24.73
N ALA A 19 10.01 -24.50 -25.31
CA ALA A 19 10.80 -25.44 -26.12
C ALA A 19 11.30 -26.65 -25.31
N ALA A 20 11.50 -26.50 -24.00
CA ALA A 20 11.77 -27.61 -23.09
C ALA A 20 10.52 -28.44 -22.72
N GLY A 21 9.35 -28.11 -23.28
CA GLY A 21 8.09 -28.84 -23.09
C GLY A 21 7.21 -28.32 -21.95
N ASN A 22 7.54 -27.17 -21.36
CA ASN A 22 6.78 -26.59 -20.26
C ASN A 22 5.83 -25.51 -20.78
N VAL A 23 4.51 -25.71 -20.63
CA VAL A 23 3.52 -24.68 -20.97
C VAL A 23 3.66 -23.49 -20.02
N VAL A 24 3.95 -22.31 -20.58
CA VAL A 24 4.05 -21.03 -19.86
C VAL A 24 2.80 -20.20 -20.11
N SER A 25 2.38 -19.44 -19.12
CA SER A 25 1.30 -18.46 -19.22
C SER A 25 1.68 -17.24 -18.40
N TRP A 26 1.15 -16.08 -18.78
CA TRP A 26 1.10 -14.93 -17.86
C TRP A 26 0.37 -15.34 -16.58
N TYR A 27 0.80 -14.74 -15.46
CA TYR A 27 0.07 -14.88 -14.20
C TYR A 27 -1.37 -14.43 -14.40
N LEU A 28 -2.31 -15.14 -13.79
CA LEU A 28 -3.73 -14.89 -13.99
C LEU A 28 -4.53 -15.31 -12.77
N GLU A 29 -5.63 -14.60 -12.55
CA GLU A 29 -6.75 -15.03 -11.72
C GLU A 29 -7.98 -15.22 -12.60
N PHE A 30 -8.77 -16.26 -12.36
CA PHE A 30 -10.06 -16.38 -13.03
C PHE A 30 -11.06 -15.35 -12.50
N ILE A 31 -11.83 -14.74 -13.40
CA ILE A 31 -12.97 -13.89 -13.01
C ILE A 31 -14.02 -14.72 -12.26
N ASP A 32 -14.25 -15.95 -12.72
CA ASP A 32 -15.01 -16.96 -12.00
C ASP A 32 -14.30 -18.31 -12.12
N ASN A 33 -13.85 -18.88 -10.99
CA ASN A 33 -13.18 -20.18 -10.97
C ASN A 33 -14.07 -21.34 -11.47
N ARG A 34 -15.39 -21.14 -11.60
CA ARG A 34 -16.37 -22.14 -12.04
C ARG A 34 -16.73 -22.05 -13.52
N ASP A 35 -16.40 -20.93 -14.16
CA ASP A 35 -16.64 -20.71 -15.57
C ASP A 35 -15.47 -19.94 -16.19
N LEU A 36 -14.50 -20.70 -16.70
CA LEU A 36 -13.27 -20.15 -17.28
C LEU A 36 -13.56 -19.24 -18.49
N THR A 37 -14.73 -19.39 -19.14
CA THR A 37 -15.11 -18.56 -20.30
C THR A 37 -15.39 -17.10 -19.92
N LYS A 38 -15.62 -16.81 -18.63
CA LYS A 38 -15.80 -15.44 -18.11
C LYS A 38 -14.53 -14.60 -18.17
N GLY A 39 -13.38 -15.23 -18.37
CA GLY A 39 -12.12 -14.55 -18.52
C GLY A 39 -11.20 -14.64 -17.32
N ILE A 40 -10.07 -13.98 -17.50
CA ILE A 40 -8.97 -13.92 -16.55
C ILE A 40 -8.56 -12.48 -16.33
N ARG A 41 -7.96 -12.19 -15.18
CA ARG A 41 -7.39 -10.88 -14.88
C ARG A 41 -5.98 -11.00 -14.34
N ASP A 42 -5.19 -9.98 -14.60
CA ASP A 42 -3.89 -9.81 -13.97
C ASP A 42 -4.05 -9.28 -12.53
N PHE A 43 -2.99 -9.43 -11.74
CA PHE A 43 -2.96 -9.06 -10.33
C PHE A 43 -1.96 -7.93 -10.10
N ASN A 44 -2.45 -6.79 -9.59
CA ASN A 44 -1.56 -5.73 -9.12
C ASN A 44 -0.89 -6.16 -7.82
N GLY A 45 0.34 -6.67 -7.92
CA GLY A 45 1.17 -7.01 -6.78
C GLY A 45 1.53 -5.77 -5.97
N SER A 46 0.83 -5.55 -4.86
CA SER A 46 1.17 -4.48 -3.93
C SER A 46 2.57 -4.69 -3.30
N PRO A 47 3.21 -3.65 -2.73
CA PRO A 47 4.57 -3.74 -2.20
C PRO A 47 4.85 -4.82 -1.16
N ARG A 48 3.83 -5.41 -0.52
CA ARG A 48 4.01 -6.57 0.39
C ARG A 48 4.46 -7.84 -0.35
N PHE A 49 4.15 -7.97 -1.63
CA PHE A 49 4.54 -9.13 -2.45
C PHE A 49 5.91 -8.89 -3.06
N SER A 50 6.68 -9.96 -3.29
CA SER A 50 8.04 -9.85 -3.88
C SER A 50 8.03 -9.15 -5.25
N THR A 51 7.00 -9.39 -6.07
CA THR A 51 6.79 -8.77 -7.38
C THR A 51 6.42 -7.29 -7.31
N GLY A 52 5.81 -6.83 -6.19
CA GLY A 52 5.58 -5.41 -5.94
C GLY A 52 6.79 -4.73 -5.28
N TYR A 53 7.49 -5.43 -4.39
CA TYR A 53 8.61 -4.90 -3.61
C TYR A 53 9.88 -4.70 -4.44
N THR A 54 10.28 -5.70 -5.22
CA THR A 54 11.55 -5.66 -5.96
C THR A 54 11.62 -4.52 -6.99
N PRO A 55 10.54 -4.17 -7.72
CA PRO A 55 10.52 -2.98 -8.57
C PRO A 55 10.72 -1.66 -7.81
N LEU A 56 10.23 -1.54 -6.57
CA LEU A 56 10.49 -0.36 -5.74
C LEU A 56 11.98 -0.20 -5.41
N ARG A 57 12.74 -1.30 -5.41
CA ARG A 57 14.19 -1.29 -5.26
C ARG A 57 14.95 -1.23 -6.58
N ASN A 58 14.27 -0.91 -7.68
CA ASN A 58 14.89 -0.87 -9.01
C ASN A 58 15.49 -2.23 -9.40
N ARG A 59 14.86 -3.33 -8.98
CA ARG A 59 15.25 -4.71 -9.30
C ARG A 59 14.11 -5.44 -10.01
N PRO A 60 14.43 -6.40 -10.89
CA PRO A 60 13.39 -7.17 -11.54
C PRO A 60 12.81 -8.18 -10.54
N GLY A 61 11.55 -8.55 -10.75
CA GLY A 61 10.80 -9.45 -9.88
C GLY A 61 9.91 -10.36 -10.69
N ILE A 62 10.03 -11.68 -10.47
CA ILE A 62 9.19 -12.67 -11.14
C ILE A 62 8.58 -13.59 -10.08
N LEU A 63 7.28 -13.80 -10.19
CA LEU A 63 6.56 -14.84 -9.49
C LEU A 63 6.35 -16.02 -10.45
N ILE A 64 6.79 -17.20 -10.03
CA ILE A 64 6.54 -18.45 -10.76
C ILE A 64 5.49 -19.22 -9.97
N GLU A 65 4.31 -19.40 -10.56
CA GLU A 65 3.29 -20.28 -10.01
C GLU A 65 3.09 -21.52 -10.89
N THR A 66 2.90 -22.67 -10.24
CA THR A 66 2.66 -23.94 -10.92
C THR A 66 1.31 -24.49 -10.53
N HIS A 67 0.50 -24.82 -11.55
CA HIS A 67 -0.89 -25.23 -11.33
C HIS A 67 -0.98 -26.54 -10.55
N MET A 68 -1.67 -26.54 -9.41
CA MET A 68 -1.69 -27.67 -8.46
C MET A 68 -2.22 -29.00 -9.02
N LEU A 69 -3.03 -28.95 -10.08
CA LEU A 69 -3.52 -30.12 -10.81
C LEU A 69 -2.44 -30.84 -11.64
N LYS A 70 -1.30 -30.19 -11.92
CA LYS A 70 -0.20 -30.84 -12.63
C LYS A 70 0.57 -31.79 -11.70
N PRO A 71 1.00 -32.97 -12.19
CA PRO A 71 1.87 -33.86 -11.45
C PRO A 71 3.08 -33.13 -10.86
N TYR A 72 3.39 -33.40 -9.59
CA TYR A 72 4.44 -32.70 -8.85
C TYR A 72 5.78 -32.67 -9.60
N ARG A 73 6.18 -33.80 -10.19
CA ARG A 73 7.42 -33.90 -11.01
C ARG A 73 7.45 -32.85 -12.12
N LEU A 74 6.35 -32.65 -12.85
CA LEU A 74 6.28 -31.68 -13.94
C LEU A 74 6.34 -30.24 -13.42
N ARG A 75 5.75 -29.97 -12.25
CA ARG A 75 5.86 -28.66 -11.60
C ARG A 75 7.30 -28.33 -11.25
N VAL A 76 8.03 -29.30 -10.67
CA VAL A 76 9.45 -29.15 -10.33
C VAL A 76 10.31 -28.93 -11.57
N ILE A 77 10.12 -29.73 -12.63
CA ILE A 77 10.89 -29.59 -13.88
C ILE A 77 10.62 -28.24 -14.53
N GLY A 78 9.36 -27.81 -14.63
CA GLY A 78 9.02 -26.52 -15.21
C GLY A 78 9.61 -25.33 -14.46
N THR A 79 9.57 -25.36 -13.12
CA THR A 79 10.24 -24.33 -12.30
C THR A 79 11.75 -24.38 -12.48
N TYR A 80 12.35 -25.57 -12.51
CA TYR A 80 13.79 -25.75 -12.71
C TYR A 80 14.24 -25.17 -14.06
N ASP A 81 13.56 -25.53 -15.16
CA ASP A 81 13.90 -25.07 -16.49
C ASP A 81 13.78 -23.55 -16.61
N PHE A 82 12.67 -22.97 -16.11
CA PHE A 82 12.50 -21.53 -16.13
C PHE A 82 13.63 -20.79 -15.39
N LEU A 83 13.98 -21.26 -14.18
CA LEU A 83 15.07 -20.68 -13.39
C LEU A 83 16.43 -20.85 -14.08
N ARG A 84 16.72 -22.05 -14.61
CA ARG A 84 17.96 -22.35 -15.33
C ARG A 84 18.10 -21.44 -16.55
N PHE A 85 17.09 -21.34 -17.41
CA PHE A 85 17.11 -20.48 -18.59
C PHE A 85 17.23 -18.99 -18.22
N THR A 86 16.60 -18.56 -17.13
CA THR A 86 16.78 -17.19 -16.61
C THR A 86 18.23 -16.93 -16.22
N LEU A 87 18.86 -17.85 -15.49
CA LEU A 87 20.25 -17.72 -15.07
C LEU A 87 21.22 -17.78 -16.26
N GLU A 88 20.94 -18.63 -17.25
CA GLU A 88 21.70 -18.69 -18.50
C GLU A 88 21.65 -17.35 -19.25
N GLU A 89 20.48 -16.72 -19.37
CA GLU A 89 20.35 -15.41 -20.02
C GLU A 89 21.03 -14.28 -19.26
N VAL A 90 20.94 -14.28 -17.92
CA VAL A 90 21.69 -13.33 -17.08
C VAL A 90 23.19 -13.54 -17.23
N ASN A 91 23.68 -14.77 -17.27
CA ASN A 91 25.11 -15.07 -17.44
C ASN A 91 25.62 -14.76 -18.86
N ARG A 92 24.74 -14.83 -19.87
CA ARG A 92 25.07 -14.48 -21.26
C ARG A 92 25.34 -12.98 -21.44
N ASP A 93 24.65 -12.13 -20.69
CA ASP A 93 24.78 -10.67 -20.76
C ASP A 93 24.51 -10.01 -19.38
N PRO A 94 25.42 -10.17 -18.41
CA PRO A 94 25.23 -9.67 -17.06
C PRO A 94 25.18 -8.13 -17.02
N GLU A 95 25.90 -7.46 -17.94
CA GLU A 95 25.91 -6.01 -18.02
C GLU A 95 24.54 -5.44 -18.41
N SER A 96 23.74 -6.15 -19.21
CA SER A 96 22.38 -5.68 -19.52
C SER A 96 21.50 -5.50 -18.27
N LEU A 97 21.60 -6.43 -17.29
CA LEU A 97 20.85 -6.36 -16.04
C LEU A 97 21.41 -5.26 -15.14
N LEU A 98 22.73 -5.22 -14.98
CA LEU A 98 23.41 -4.23 -14.15
C LEU A 98 23.16 -2.82 -14.67
N ALA A 99 23.24 -2.59 -15.97
CA ALA A 99 22.94 -1.31 -16.60
C ALA A 99 21.48 -0.90 -16.41
N ALA A 100 20.53 -1.83 -16.58
CA ALA A 100 19.11 -1.55 -16.35
C ALA A 100 18.84 -1.15 -14.89
N GLY A 101 19.53 -1.79 -13.93
CA GLY A 101 19.49 -1.45 -12.51
C GLY A 101 20.04 -0.06 -12.23
N ARG A 102 21.28 0.21 -12.67
CA ARG A 102 21.95 1.52 -12.51
C ARG A 102 21.11 2.65 -13.08
N GLN A 103 20.58 2.50 -14.29
CA GLN A 103 19.73 3.51 -14.93
C GLN A 103 18.46 3.82 -14.10
N ALA A 104 17.85 2.80 -13.51
CA ALA A 104 16.65 2.96 -12.70
C ALA A 104 16.94 3.62 -11.33
N GLU A 105 18.11 3.35 -10.76
CA GLU A 105 18.61 4.01 -9.54
C GLU A 105 18.98 5.47 -9.79
N GLU A 106 19.74 5.76 -10.84
CA GLU A 106 20.11 7.13 -11.27
C GLU A 106 18.86 8.00 -11.45
N LYS A 107 17.82 7.46 -12.10
CA LYS A 107 16.55 8.17 -12.23
C LYS A 107 15.91 8.48 -10.87
N THR A 108 15.89 7.50 -9.96
CA THR A 108 15.32 7.68 -8.61
C THR A 108 16.11 8.72 -7.81
N LEU A 109 17.44 8.69 -7.89
CA LEU A 109 18.34 9.65 -7.25
C LEU A 109 18.16 11.07 -7.79
N ALA A 110 18.02 11.22 -9.11
CA ALA A 110 17.83 12.52 -9.76
C ALA A 110 16.50 13.19 -9.37
N ASP A 111 15.47 12.39 -9.06
CA ASP A 111 14.17 12.90 -8.65
C ASP A 111 14.16 13.44 -7.21
N GLY A 112 14.88 12.79 -6.29
CA GLY A 112 14.86 13.07 -4.86
C GLY A 112 15.21 14.50 -4.37
N PRO A 113 16.18 15.23 -4.94
CA PRO A 113 16.63 16.53 -4.41
C PRO A 113 15.70 17.70 -4.77
N THR A 114 14.62 17.47 -5.52
CA THR A 114 13.70 18.53 -5.96
C THR A 114 12.27 18.22 -5.55
N TYR A 115 11.54 19.24 -5.09
CA TYR A 115 10.10 19.12 -4.86
C TYR A 115 9.35 19.74 -6.04
N ASP A 116 8.45 18.96 -6.64
CA ASP A 116 7.53 19.43 -7.66
C ASP A 116 6.12 18.87 -7.37
N PRO A 117 5.14 19.71 -7.02
CA PRO A 117 3.78 19.25 -6.74
C PRO A 117 3.07 18.64 -7.96
N ALA A 118 3.53 18.91 -9.19
CA ALA A 118 2.99 18.32 -10.41
C ALA A 118 3.54 16.91 -10.67
N ARG A 119 4.69 16.56 -10.10
CA ARG A 119 5.28 15.23 -10.24
C ARG A 119 4.56 14.24 -9.32
N ARG A 120 3.77 13.35 -9.93
CA ARG A 120 2.98 12.35 -9.22
C ARG A 120 3.66 10.98 -9.24
N PHE A 121 4.11 10.53 -8.08
CA PHE A 121 4.56 9.16 -7.88
C PHE A 121 3.35 8.26 -7.57
N PRO A 122 3.11 7.21 -8.37
CA PRO A 122 1.99 6.29 -8.16
C PRO A 122 2.21 5.42 -6.92
N LEU A 123 1.18 5.32 -6.07
CA LEU A 123 1.17 4.51 -4.85
C LEU A 123 0.33 3.24 -5.02
N ASP A 124 -0.73 3.31 -5.83
CA ASP A 124 -1.65 2.20 -6.06
C ASP A 124 -2.20 2.26 -7.48
N TYR A 125 -2.58 1.10 -8.00
CA TYR A 125 -3.11 0.90 -9.34
C TYR A 125 -4.39 0.08 -9.28
N GLU A 126 -5.26 0.29 -10.26
CA GLU A 126 -6.46 -0.51 -10.45
C GLU A 126 -6.61 -0.95 -11.89
N LEU A 127 -7.19 -2.15 -12.09
CA LEU A 127 -7.56 -2.65 -13.40
C LEU A 127 -8.60 -1.71 -14.04
N THR A 128 -8.50 -1.55 -15.34
CA THR A 128 -9.54 -0.90 -16.16
C THR A 128 -10.49 -1.96 -16.73
N GLU A 129 -11.56 -1.50 -17.38
CA GLU A 129 -12.53 -2.37 -18.05
C GLU A 129 -12.05 -2.83 -19.44
N LYS A 130 -10.86 -2.41 -19.88
CA LYS A 130 -10.34 -2.84 -21.18
C LYS A 130 -9.99 -4.32 -21.14
N VAL A 131 -10.34 -5.00 -22.21
CA VAL A 131 -10.05 -6.43 -22.40
C VAL A 131 -9.42 -6.69 -23.75
N ARG A 132 -8.63 -7.75 -23.81
CA ARG A 132 -8.15 -8.34 -25.06
C ARG A 132 -8.41 -9.85 -25.07
N PRO A 133 -8.54 -10.48 -26.26
CA PRO A 133 -8.61 -11.93 -26.33
C PRO A 133 -7.29 -12.56 -25.86
N TYR A 134 -7.40 -13.68 -25.13
CA TYR A 134 -6.27 -14.48 -24.66
C TYR A 134 -6.49 -15.97 -24.94
N GLN A 135 -5.48 -16.63 -25.50
CA GLN A 135 -5.49 -18.07 -25.76
C GLN A 135 -5.07 -18.81 -24.48
N LEU A 136 -6.06 -19.24 -23.69
CA LEU A 136 -5.85 -20.00 -22.48
C LEU A 136 -5.70 -21.49 -22.78
N LYS A 137 -4.59 -22.08 -22.32
CA LYS A 137 -4.37 -23.53 -22.29
C LYS A 137 -4.93 -24.11 -21.00
N ALA A 138 -6.10 -24.73 -21.07
CA ALA A 138 -6.82 -25.31 -19.94
C ALA A 138 -6.92 -26.85 -20.05
N VAL A 139 -7.63 -27.44 -19.09
CA VAL A 139 -8.14 -28.81 -19.17
C VAL A 139 -9.65 -28.78 -19.09
N GLU A 140 -10.30 -29.82 -19.60
CA GLU A 140 -11.75 -29.98 -19.48
C GLU A 140 -12.20 -29.80 -18.02
N TYR A 141 -13.34 -29.16 -17.84
CA TYR A 141 -13.93 -28.95 -16.53
C TYR A 141 -15.45 -29.00 -16.61
N HIS A 142 -16.08 -29.34 -15.49
CA HIS A 142 -17.51 -29.17 -15.30
C HIS A 142 -17.80 -28.78 -13.85
N THR A 143 -19.02 -28.32 -13.59
CA THR A 143 -19.48 -27.97 -12.25
C THR A 143 -20.53 -28.96 -11.79
N GLU A 144 -20.48 -29.35 -10.52
CA GLU A 144 -21.47 -30.20 -9.86
C GLU A 144 -21.77 -29.69 -8.44
N ALA A 145 -22.86 -30.17 -7.81
CA ALA A 145 -23.18 -29.79 -6.44
C ALA A 145 -22.22 -30.46 -5.44
N SER A 146 -21.68 -29.70 -4.49
CA SER A 146 -20.93 -30.25 -3.36
C SER A 146 -21.85 -30.52 -2.18
N ASP A 147 -21.82 -31.75 -1.68
CA ASP A 147 -22.46 -32.18 -0.43
C ASP A 147 -21.75 -31.63 0.82
N VAL A 148 -20.42 -31.45 0.76
CA VAL A 148 -19.63 -30.90 1.87
C VAL A 148 -19.88 -29.41 2.10
N SER A 149 -19.76 -28.58 1.05
CA SER A 149 -19.88 -27.11 1.18
C SER A 149 -21.29 -26.59 0.90
N GLY A 150 -22.17 -27.39 0.31
CA GLY A 150 -23.47 -26.96 -0.20
C GLY A 150 -23.41 -26.04 -1.43
N ALA A 151 -22.21 -25.73 -1.94
CA ALA A 151 -21.98 -24.86 -3.08
C ALA A 151 -21.62 -25.68 -4.34
N PRO A 152 -21.76 -25.10 -5.56
CA PRO A 152 -21.21 -25.71 -6.75
C PRO A 152 -19.68 -25.87 -6.65
N ARG A 153 -19.15 -27.06 -6.96
CA ARG A 153 -17.71 -27.35 -7.05
C ARG A 153 -17.29 -27.64 -8.48
N VAL A 154 -16.05 -27.30 -8.80
CA VAL A 154 -15.46 -27.51 -10.13
C VAL A 154 -14.68 -28.81 -10.12
N ILE A 155 -14.94 -29.66 -11.10
CA ILE A 155 -14.21 -30.89 -11.34
C ILE A 155 -13.43 -30.74 -12.64
N PHE A 156 -12.11 -30.83 -12.52
CA PHE A 156 -11.20 -30.81 -13.65
C PHE A 156 -10.91 -32.23 -14.13
N GLY A 157 -10.95 -32.45 -15.44
CA GLY A 157 -10.53 -33.69 -16.08
C GLY A 157 -9.07 -33.63 -16.52
N THR A 158 -8.74 -34.43 -17.53
CA THR A 158 -7.35 -34.58 -18.01
C THR A 158 -7.18 -34.25 -19.48
N ARG A 159 -8.28 -34.14 -20.24
CA ARG A 159 -8.20 -33.75 -21.65
C ARG A 159 -7.87 -32.26 -21.76
N ALA A 160 -6.92 -31.94 -22.63
CA ALA A 160 -6.56 -30.56 -22.94
C ALA A 160 -7.76 -29.82 -23.56
N LEU A 161 -7.89 -28.54 -23.20
CA LEU A 161 -8.93 -27.64 -23.69
C LEU A 161 -8.31 -26.28 -23.98
N ASP A 162 -8.37 -25.85 -25.24
CA ASP A 162 -7.96 -24.52 -25.64
C ASP A 162 -9.17 -23.58 -25.65
N LEU A 163 -9.06 -22.45 -24.96
CA LEU A 163 -10.12 -21.44 -24.88
C LEU A 163 -9.59 -20.08 -25.34
N THR A 164 -10.43 -19.33 -26.03
CA THR A 164 -10.25 -17.89 -26.21
C THR A 164 -11.11 -17.18 -25.17
N VAL A 165 -10.47 -16.49 -24.22
CA VAL A 165 -11.17 -15.83 -23.11
C VAL A 165 -10.80 -14.35 -23.00
N PRO A 166 -11.64 -13.49 -22.41
CA PRO A 166 -11.26 -12.11 -22.10
C PRO A 166 -10.11 -12.07 -21.08
N MET A 167 -9.08 -11.25 -21.33
CA MET A 167 -8.03 -10.93 -20.37
C MET A 167 -8.09 -9.45 -19.99
N TYR A 168 -8.13 -9.19 -18.68
CA TYR A 168 -8.05 -7.85 -18.07
C TYR A 168 -6.63 -7.62 -17.54
N ASP A 169 -5.82 -6.86 -18.25
CA ASP A 169 -4.40 -6.59 -17.90
C ASP A 169 -3.97 -5.13 -18.11
N ASP A 170 -4.93 -4.23 -18.37
CA ASP A 170 -4.70 -2.78 -18.43
C ASP A 170 -4.92 -2.16 -17.05
N PHE A 171 -3.93 -1.44 -16.55
CA PHE A 171 -3.97 -0.76 -15.25
C PHE A 171 -3.90 0.75 -15.42
N ARG A 172 -4.58 1.47 -14.52
CA ARG A 172 -4.42 2.92 -14.35
C ARG A 172 -4.00 3.25 -12.93
N VAL A 173 -3.34 4.39 -12.77
CA VAL A 173 -2.98 4.93 -11.45
C VAL A 173 -4.26 5.27 -10.70
N LYS A 174 -4.47 4.63 -9.56
CA LYS A 174 -5.61 4.88 -8.68
C LYS A 174 -5.29 5.96 -7.66
N THR A 175 -4.08 5.94 -7.12
CA THR A 175 -3.63 6.91 -6.12
C THR A 175 -2.17 7.25 -6.32
N ALA A 176 -1.84 8.53 -6.15
CA ALA A 176 -0.50 9.05 -6.36
C ALA A 176 -0.25 10.29 -5.50
N VAL A 177 1.01 10.50 -5.14
CA VAL A 177 1.45 11.60 -4.27
C VAL A 177 2.61 12.36 -4.90
N ALA A 178 2.78 13.63 -4.52
CA ALA A 178 4.02 14.34 -4.80
C ALA A 178 5.08 13.95 -3.75
N PRO A 179 6.21 13.33 -4.14
CA PRO A 179 7.25 12.96 -3.19
C PRO A 179 7.81 14.22 -2.47
N PRO A 180 7.94 14.22 -1.14
CA PRO A 180 8.61 15.31 -0.42
C PRO A 180 10.14 15.24 -0.64
N LEU A 181 10.88 16.24 -0.15
CA LEU A 181 12.34 16.16 -0.11
C LEU A 181 12.81 15.19 0.98
N PHE A 182 12.13 15.21 2.13
CA PHE A 182 12.42 14.36 3.28
C PHE A 182 11.15 13.94 3.99
N TYR A 183 11.17 12.78 4.62
CA TYR A 183 10.28 12.48 5.74
C TYR A 183 11.00 12.74 7.06
N ILE A 184 10.26 13.07 8.11
CA ILE A 184 10.74 13.12 9.49
C ILE A 184 9.86 12.26 10.39
N VAL A 185 10.47 11.33 11.11
CA VAL A 185 9.82 10.36 12.00
C VAL A 185 10.28 10.60 13.44
N PRO A 186 9.36 10.90 14.38
CA PRO A 186 9.72 11.09 15.78
C PRO A 186 10.33 9.83 16.44
N PRO A 187 11.26 9.96 17.40
CA PRO A 187 12.04 8.86 17.98
C PRO A 187 11.21 7.84 18.76
N GLN A 188 10.01 8.22 19.22
CA GLN A 188 9.12 7.30 19.92
C GLN A 188 8.59 6.17 19.01
N TRP A 189 8.60 6.36 17.69
CA TRP A 189 8.18 5.34 16.73
C TRP A 189 9.33 4.38 16.39
N LYS A 190 9.88 3.72 17.42
CA LYS A 190 11.06 2.86 17.31
C LYS A 190 10.86 1.71 16.32
N ASP A 191 9.70 1.07 16.33
CA ASP A 191 9.42 -0.05 15.42
C ASP A 191 9.35 0.41 13.95
N VAL A 192 8.76 1.59 13.70
CA VAL A 192 8.75 2.22 12.37
C VAL A 192 10.16 2.49 11.90
N ILE A 193 10.99 3.12 12.76
CA ILE A 193 12.39 3.41 12.45
C ILE A 193 13.17 2.11 12.20
N GLY A 194 12.93 1.07 13.00
CA GLY A 194 13.54 -0.25 12.82
C GLY A 194 13.18 -0.89 11.48
N VAL A 195 11.94 -0.75 11.01
CA VAL A 195 11.55 -1.22 9.67
C VAL A 195 12.24 -0.43 8.56
N LEU A 196 12.34 0.91 8.69
CA LEU A 196 13.06 1.74 7.74
C LEU A 196 14.55 1.32 7.64
N GLN A 197 15.18 1.04 8.78
CA GLN A 197 16.55 0.53 8.87
C GLN A 197 16.68 -0.87 8.25
N ALA A 198 15.74 -1.78 8.51
CA ALA A 198 15.75 -3.14 7.96
C ALA A 198 15.64 -3.17 6.43
N HIS A 199 14.95 -2.18 5.84
CA HIS A 199 14.94 -1.99 4.39
C HIS A 199 16.23 -1.35 3.85
N GLY A 200 17.16 -0.95 4.71
CA GLY A 200 18.44 -0.35 4.38
C GLY A 200 18.34 1.07 3.85
N LEU A 201 17.28 1.80 4.21
CA LEU A 201 17.15 3.22 3.86
C LEU A 201 18.26 4.03 4.53
N THR A 202 18.76 5.04 3.82
CA THR A 202 19.63 6.06 4.41
C THR A 202 18.79 6.92 5.35
N LEU A 203 19.22 6.99 6.60
CA LEU A 203 18.57 7.74 7.68
C LEU A 203 19.57 8.72 8.30
N GLN A 204 19.08 9.88 8.71
CA GLN A 204 19.86 10.85 9.49
C GLN A 204 19.11 11.17 10.78
N THR A 205 19.80 11.50 11.86
CA THR A 205 19.17 11.71 13.17
C THR A 205 19.39 13.13 13.64
N THR A 206 18.35 13.79 14.15
CA THR A 206 18.49 15.14 14.71
C THR A 206 19.25 15.12 16.04
N LYS A 207 20.19 16.05 16.23
CA LYS A 207 20.96 16.18 17.49
C LYS A 207 20.25 17.00 18.55
N GLU A 208 19.40 17.92 18.12
CA GLU A 208 18.64 18.82 18.98
C GLU A 208 17.18 18.89 18.53
N GLN A 209 16.32 19.46 19.38
CA GLN A 209 14.93 19.71 19.02
C GLN A 209 14.86 20.71 17.85
N ALA A 210 14.03 20.41 16.86
CA ALA A 210 13.85 21.25 15.68
C ALA A 210 12.37 21.61 15.52
N THR A 211 12.05 22.88 15.27
CA THR A 211 10.72 23.29 14.86
C THR A 211 10.72 23.55 13.37
N ILE A 212 10.02 22.70 12.61
CA ILE A 212 10.07 22.64 11.14
C ILE A 212 8.65 22.82 10.58
N ASP A 213 8.53 23.56 9.48
CA ASP A 213 7.31 23.60 8.68
C ASP A 213 7.17 22.30 7.89
N VAL A 214 6.09 21.55 8.15
CA VAL A 214 5.85 20.24 7.54
C VAL A 214 4.45 20.16 6.94
N GLU A 215 4.32 19.36 5.89
CA GLU A 215 3.05 18.74 5.53
C GLU A 215 2.86 17.44 6.35
N SER A 216 1.63 17.11 6.70
CA SER A 216 1.28 15.83 7.31
C SER A 216 -0.18 15.50 6.97
N TYR A 217 -0.76 14.50 7.64
CA TYR A 217 -2.12 14.06 7.37
C TYR A 217 -2.95 13.97 8.64
N ARG A 218 -4.21 14.40 8.56
CA ARG A 218 -5.24 14.05 9.54
C ARG A 218 -6.08 12.90 9.01
N PHE A 219 -6.24 11.87 9.82
CA PHE A 219 -7.06 10.72 9.48
C PHE A 219 -8.52 10.98 9.81
N LEU A 220 -9.40 10.69 8.86
CA LEU A 220 -10.83 10.85 8.96
C LEU A 220 -11.51 9.49 8.79
N ASN A 221 -12.63 9.28 9.48
CA ASN A 221 -13.44 8.05 9.36
C ASN A 221 -12.62 6.76 9.56
N VAL A 222 -11.77 6.73 10.59
CA VAL A 222 -10.96 5.55 10.92
C VAL A 222 -11.88 4.39 11.27
N LYS A 223 -11.70 3.24 10.60
CA LYS A 223 -12.42 1.99 10.86
C LYS A 223 -11.44 0.84 10.96
N TRP A 224 -11.67 -0.05 11.90
CA TRP A 224 -10.83 -1.21 12.15
C TRP A 224 -11.29 -2.44 11.37
N ALA A 225 -10.32 -3.24 10.93
CA ALA A 225 -10.60 -4.58 10.43
C ALA A 225 -11.28 -5.44 11.51
N PRO A 226 -12.22 -6.33 11.14
CA PRO A 226 -12.96 -7.16 12.10
C PRO A 226 -12.08 -8.21 12.79
N GLY A 227 -10.89 -8.48 12.26
CA GLY A 227 -9.94 -9.44 12.82
C GLY A 227 -8.50 -9.11 12.40
N PRO A 228 -7.52 -9.77 13.01
CA PRO A 228 -6.11 -9.57 12.69
C PRO A 228 -5.75 -10.23 11.36
N PHE A 229 -4.74 -9.67 10.69
CA PHE A 229 -4.05 -10.26 9.54
C PHE A 229 -2.54 -10.21 9.81
N GLU A 230 -1.86 -11.36 9.74
CA GLU A 230 -0.43 -11.47 10.10
C GLU A 230 -0.10 -10.86 11.48
N GLY A 231 -1.01 -11.06 12.45
CA GLY A 231 -0.89 -10.53 13.80
C GLY A 231 -1.20 -9.03 13.96
N ARG A 232 -1.72 -8.35 12.92
CA ARG A 232 -1.96 -6.89 12.94
C ARG A 232 -3.41 -6.52 12.63
N PHE A 233 -3.91 -5.47 13.28
CA PHE A 233 -5.18 -4.85 12.95
C PHE A 233 -4.95 -3.69 12.00
N MET A 234 -5.37 -3.85 10.75
CA MET A 234 -5.18 -2.86 9.70
C MET A 234 -6.34 -1.85 9.70
N PRO A 235 -6.10 -0.56 9.94
CA PRO A 235 -7.14 0.46 9.86
C PRO A 235 -7.41 0.87 8.40
N SER A 236 -8.64 1.29 8.15
CA SER A 236 -9.02 2.04 6.94
C SER A 236 -9.42 3.47 7.34
N PHE A 237 -9.10 4.44 6.50
CA PHE A 237 -9.31 5.86 6.78
C PHE A 237 -9.36 6.65 5.47
N LYS A 238 -9.86 7.88 5.56
CA LYS A 238 -9.58 8.96 4.60
C LYS A 238 -8.50 9.87 5.17
N ILE A 239 -7.83 10.64 4.34
CA ILE A 239 -6.83 11.63 4.78
C ILE A 239 -7.22 13.04 4.36
N GLU A 240 -6.80 14.00 5.18
CA GLU A 240 -6.77 15.42 4.86
C GLU A 240 -5.33 15.90 5.03
N THR A 241 -4.79 16.63 4.05
CA THR A 241 -3.44 17.20 4.17
C THR A 241 -3.48 18.39 5.12
N VAL A 242 -2.56 18.41 6.08
CA VAL A 242 -2.39 19.53 7.00
C VAL A 242 -1.00 20.13 6.81
N ARG A 243 -0.91 21.45 6.95
CA ARG A 243 0.35 22.20 6.99
C ARG A 243 0.48 22.83 8.35
N GLU A 244 1.59 22.56 9.02
CA GLU A 244 1.82 23.10 10.35
C GLU A 244 3.30 23.23 10.65
N ARG A 245 3.58 24.10 11.62
CA ARG A 245 4.90 24.24 12.21
C ARG A 245 4.96 23.31 13.42
N ARG A 246 5.71 22.21 13.30
CA ARG A 246 5.76 21.15 14.32
C ARG A 246 7.15 21.05 14.95
N SER A 247 7.19 20.89 16.26
CA SER A 247 8.43 20.60 17.00
C SER A 247 8.69 19.10 17.03
N PHE A 248 9.89 18.72 16.61
CA PHE A 248 10.40 17.35 16.63
C PHE A 248 11.53 17.28 17.64
N PRO A 249 11.49 16.34 18.61
CA PRO A 249 12.54 16.23 19.62
C PRO A 249 13.87 15.78 19.00
N ALA A 250 14.96 15.96 19.76
CA ALA A 250 16.24 15.33 19.45
C ALA A 250 16.07 13.80 19.31
N GLY A 251 16.81 13.20 18.38
CA GLY A 251 16.67 11.79 18.04
C GLY A 251 15.64 11.51 16.94
N SER A 252 14.93 12.51 16.43
CA SER A 252 14.02 12.32 15.30
C SER A 252 14.79 11.90 14.04
N VAL A 253 14.21 11.00 13.26
CA VAL A 253 14.84 10.41 12.08
C VAL A 253 14.37 11.11 10.82
N ILE A 254 15.31 11.67 10.06
CA ILE A 254 15.14 12.19 8.72
C ILE A 254 15.37 11.06 7.72
N VAL A 255 14.46 10.91 6.75
CA VAL A 255 14.57 10.01 5.60
C VAL A 255 14.67 10.85 4.34
N PRO A 256 15.87 11.12 3.81
CA PRO A 256 16.05 11.87 2.57
C PRO A 256 15.52 11.10 1.37
N LEU A 257 14.84 11.75 0.42
CA LEU A 257 14.42 11.07 -0.82
C LEU A 257 15.47 11.14 -1.94
N ALA A 258 16.55 11.89 -1.75
CA ALA A 258 17.75 11.80 -2.60
C ALA A 258 18.56 10.52 -2.29
N GLN A 259 17.94 9.35 -2.47
CA GLN A 259 18.54 8.04 -2.31
C GLN A 259 17.94 7.01 -3.29
N GLU A 260 18.68 5.95 -3.59
CA GLU A 260 18.32 4.91 -4.57
C GLU A 260 17.01 4.16 -4.26
N TRP A 261 16.63 4.04 -2.99
CA TRP A 261 15.41 3.33 -2.54
C TRP A 261 14.31 4.28 -2.03
N ALA A 262 14.30 5.53 -2.48
CA ALA A 262 13.28 6.51 -2.12
C ALA A 262 11.83 6.00 -2.34
N LYS A 263 11.60 5.19 -3.37
CA LYS A 263 10.30 4.55 -3.66
C LYS A 263 9.81 3.64 -2.52
N VAL A 264 10.73 2.96 -1.84
CA VAL A 264 10.43 2.15 -0.64
C VAL A 264 10.02 3.07 0.51
N ALA A 265 10.78 4.15 0.77
CA ALA A 265 10.43 5.11 1.81
C ALA A 265 9.04 5.73 1.59
N ILE A 266 8.73 6.13 0.35
CA ILE A 266 7.42 6.68 -0.03
C ILE A 266 6.31 5.66 0.26
N ASN A 267 6.45 4.41 -0.17
CA ASN A 267 5.42 3.38 0.06
C ASN A 267 5.24 3.02 1.53
N LEU A 268 6.29 3.10 2.34
CA LEU A 268 6.21 2.83 3.78
C LEU A 268 5.56 3.99 4.55
N LEU A 269 5.82 5.24 4.15
CA LEU A 269 5.49 6.42 4.94
C LEU A 269 4.27 7.19 4.45
N GLU A 270 3.82 7.03 3.21
CA GLU A 270 2.62 7.68 2.70
C GLU A 270 1.36 6.88 3.05
N PRO A 271 0.40 7.42 3.82
CA PRO A 271 -0.74 6.64 4.31
C PRO A 271 -1.64 6.02 3.24
N GLU A 272 -1.70 6.63 2.06
CA GLU A 272 -2.52 6.12 0.98
C GLU A 272 -1.91 4.91 0.25
N ALA A 273 -0.60 4.66 0.41
CA ALA A 273 0.01 3.45 -0.13
C ALA A 273 -0.60 2.20 0.54
N PRO A 274 -0.91 1.14 -0.22
CA PRO A 274 -1.69 -0.02 0.26
C PRO A 274 -0.99 -0.78 1.40
N ASP A 275 0.34 -0.71 1.44
CA ASP A 275 1.21 -1.41 2.42
C ASP A 275 2.01 -0.43 3.30
N SER A 276 1.52 0.80 3.46
CA SER A 276 2.14 1.77 4.36
C SER A 276 2.13 1.28 5.80
N LEU A 277 3.12 1.73 6.58
CA LEU A 277 3.28 1.32 7.98
C LEU A 277 2.05 1.69 8.83
N VAL A 278 1.34 2.77 8.50
CA VAL A 278 0.08 3.13 9.17
C VAL A 278 -1.06 2.18 8.83
N ARG A 279 -1.21 1.75 7.56
CA ARG A 279 -2.18 0.69 7.20
C ARG A 279 -1.81 -0.65 7.80
N TRP A 280 -0.51 -0.92 7.91
CA TRP A 280 0.02 -2.11 8.54
C TRP A 280 -0.07 -2.07 10.07
N GLY A 281 -0.57 -0.97 10.65
CA GLY A 281 -0.90 -0.90 12.07
C GLY A 281 0.25 -0.48 13.00
N PHE A 282 1.41 -0.10 12.46
CA PHE A 282 2.52 0.42 13.28
C PHE A 282 2.18 1.74 13.98
N PHE A 283 1.17 2.46 13.47
CA PHE A 283 0.73 3.75 14.02
C PHE A 283 -0.59 3.65 14.80
N ASN A 284 -1.02 2.45 15.21
CA ASN A 284 -2.34 2.26 15.82
C ASN A 284 -2.60 3.14 17.06
N ALA A 285 -1.56 3.44 17.84
CA ALA A 285 -1.63 4.35 18.99
C ALA A 285 -2.07 5.78 18.63
N THR A 286 -1.96 6.19 17.36
CA THR A 286 -2.40 7.50 16.85
C THR A 286 -3.93 7.63 16.83
N PHE A 287 -4.64 6.50 16.73
CA PHE A 287 -6.11 6.44 16.62
C PHE A 287 -6.79 6.22 17.97
N GLU A 288 -6.03 6.05 19.03
CA GLU A 288 -6.53 5.78 20.37
C GLU A 288 -6.77 7.09 21.13
N GLN A 289 -8.00 7.30 21.59
CA GLN A 289 -8.29 8.37 22.54
C GLN A 289 -7.67 8.02 23.89
N LYS A 290 -6.77 8.87 24.38
CA LYS A 290 -6.05 8.64 25.66
C LYS A 290 -6.85 9.07 26.88
N GLU A 291 -7.51 10.21 26.80
CA GLU A 291 -8.25 10.83 27.90
C GLU A 291 -9.71 11.02 27.53
N TYR A 292 -10.59 10.96 28.52
CA TYR A 292 -12.03 11.17 28.34
C TYR A 292 -12.58 12.15 29.38
N GLY A 293 -13.63 12.90 29.00
CA GLY A 293 -14.36 13.74 29.94
C GLY A 293 -15.41 12.93 30.69
N GLU A 294 -15.35 12.93 32.02
CA GLU A 294 -16.43 12.41 32.86
C GLU A 294 -17.71 13.23 32.65
N ASP A 295 -18.87 12.56 32.59
CA ASP A 295 -20.13 13.18 32.15
C ASP A 295 -20.49 14.44 32.97
N TYR A 296 -20.25 14.43 34.29
CA TYR A 296 -20.55 15.56 35.17
C TYR A 296 -19.63 16.78 34.94
N VAL A 297 -18.39 16.56 34.50
CA VAL A 297 -17.46 17.64 34.11
C VAL A 297 -17.80 18.13 32.70
N ALA A 298 -18.06 17.21 31.78
CA ALA A 298 -18.39 17.51 30.40
C ALA A 298 -19.71 18.29 30.28
N GLU A 299 -20.71 18.01 31.12
CA GLU A 299 -21.99 18.73 31.16
C GLU A 299 -21.79 20.21 31.54
N LYS A 300 -21.00 20.48 32.58
CA LYS A 300 -20.67 21.85 32.99
C LYS A 300 -19.96 22.59 31.85
N LEU A 301 -18.94 21.96 31.26
CA LEU A 301 -18.18 22.51 30.15
C LEU A 301 -19.08 22.79 28.92
N ALA A 302 -19.96 21.86 28.56
CA ALA A 302 -20.90 22.02 27.45
C ALA A 302 -21.82 23.23 27.64
N ARG A 303 -22.34 23.45 28.86
CA ARG A 303 -23.18 24.62 29.18
C ARG A 303 -22.44 25.93 29.05
N GLU A 304 -21.20 25.98 29.54
CA GLU A 304 -20.32 27.14 29.40
C GLU A 304 -20.05 27.43 27.92
N MET A 305 -19.66 26.41 27.16
CA MET A 305 -19.38 26.52 25.71
C MET A 305 -20.60 26.96 24.90
N LEU A 306 -21.80 26.46 25.21
CA LEU A 306 -23.05 26.88 24.56
C LEU A 306 -23.42 28.33 24.87
N THR A 307 -22.99 28.85 26.02
CA THR A 307 -23.24 30.23 26.43
C THR A 307 -22.24 31.19 25.78
N SER A 308 -20.95 30.79 25.73
CA SER A 308 -19.88 31.63 25.21
C SER A 308 -19.72 31.58 23.69
N ASN A 309 -20.22 30.53 23.02
CA ASN A 309 -20.08 30.35 21.57
C ASN A 309 -21.44 30.10 20.89
N PRO A 310 -22.12 31.15 20.39
CA PRO A 310 -23.40 31.02 19.68
C PRO A 310 -23.33 30.16 18.40
N GLN A 311 -22.21 30.17 17.68
CA GLN A 311 -22.05 29.35 16.47
C GLN A 311 -22.05 27.86 16.82
N LEU A 312 -21.35 27.48 17.90
CA LEU A 312 -21.33 26.11 18.39
C LEU A 312 -22.72 25.61 18.79
N ARG A 313 -23.55 26.48 19.36
CA ARG A 313 -24.96 26.16 19.66
C ARG A 313 -25.72 25.80 18.38
N VAL A 314 -25.59 26.62 17.33
CA VAL A 314 -26.23 26.37 16.03
C VAL A 314 -25.75 25.04 15.43
N GLU A 315 -24.46 24.74 15.49
CA GLU A 315 -23.91 23.45 15.02
C GLU A 315 -24.50 22.26 15.79
N PHE A 316 -24.59 22.37 17.11
CA PHE A 316 -25.13 21.32 17.97
C PHE A 316 -26.62 21.08 17.70
N GLU A 317 -27.43 22.13 17.62
CA GLU A 317 -28.87 22.05 17.33
C GLU A 317 -29.11 21.48 15.93
N LYS A 318 -28.32 21.89 14.93
CA LYS A 318 -28.37 21.30 13.59
C LYS A 318 -28.06 19.81 13.61
N LYS A 319 -27.05 19.38 14.37
CA LYS A 319 -26.71 17.96 14.48
C LYS A 319 -27.80 17.17 15.22
N LEU A 320 -28.40 17.73 16.27
CA LEU A 320 -29.56 17.13 16.94
C LEU A 320 -30.75 16.91 15.99
N ALA A 321 -31.04 17.86 15.13
CA ALA A 321 -32.16 17.76 14.18
C ALA A 321 -31.90 16.80 13.02
N SER A 322 -30.64 16.63 12.59
CA SER A 322 -30.28 15.86 11.39
C SER A 322 -29.80 14.43 11.65
N ASP A 323 -29.48 14.08 12.89
CA ASP A 323 -28.91 12.78 13.26
C ASP A 323 -29.64 12.19 14.48
N PRO A 324 -30.71 11.39 14.26
CA PRO A 324 -31.47 10.77 15.34
C PRO A 324 -30.64 9.87 16.25
N SER A 325 -29.61 9.22 15.71
CA SER A 325 -28.71 8.35 16.49
C SER A 325 -27.86 9.14 17.49
N PHE A 326 -27.41 10.33 17.08
CA PHE A 326 -26.73 11.28 17.95
C PHE A 326 -27.68 11.89 18.97
N ALA A 327 -28.89 12.29 18.56
CA ALA A 327 -29.88 12.89 19.45
C ALA A 327 -30.28 11.95 20.59
N ALA A 328 -30.39 10.65 20.30
CA ALA A 328 -30.73 9.61 21.27
C ALA A 328 -29.56 9.15 22.16
N ASN A 329 -28.34 9.65 21.96
CA ASN A 329 -27.15 9.19 22.66
C ASN A 329 -26.54 10.31 23.55
N PRO A 330 -26.83 10.34 24.87
CA PRO A 330 -26.33 11.36 25.78
C PRO A 330 -24.80 11.50 25.79
N ARG A 331 -24.09 10.37 25.76
CA ARG A 331 -22.63 10.35 25.75
C ARG A 331 -22.07 10.97 24.47
N ALA A 332 -22.65 10.67 23.32
CA ALA A 332 -22.24 11.28 22.04
C ALA A 332 -22.45 12.81 22.05
N ARG A 333 -23.54 13.28 22.68
CA ARG A 333 -23.82 14.71 22.82
C ARG A 333 -22.79 15.43 23.69
N LEU A 334 -22.38 14.84 24.81
CA LEU A 334 -21.31 15.40 25.65
C LEU A 334 -19.95 15.35 24.95
N GLN A 335 -19.65 14.23 24.28
CA GLN A 335 -18.42 14.06 23.51
C GLN A 335 -18.27 15.13 22.41
N PHE A 336 -19.37 15.57 21.79
CA PHE A 336 -19.36 16.66 20.79
C PHE A 336 -18.73 17.96 21.33
N PHE A 337 -19.02 18.31 22.59
CA PHE A 337 -18.44 19.47 23.27
C PHE A 337 -17.01 19.20 23.71
N TYR A 338 -16.76 18.03 24.30
CA TYR A 338 -15.41 17.65 24.73
C TYR A 338 -14.41 17.72 23.58
N GLN A 339 -14.76 17.21 22.39
CA GLN A 339 -13.94 17.26 21.17
C GLN A 339 -13.64 18.67 20.66
N ARG A 340 -14.42 19.67 21.06
CA ARG A 340 -14.23 21.09 20.69
C ARG A 340 -13.67 21.91 21.84
N SER A 341 -13.37 21.28 22.96
CA SER A 341 -12.82 21.94 24.13
C SER A 341 -11.30 22.10 24.00
N PRO A 342 -10.68 22.99 24.81
CA PRO A 342 -9.22 23.11 24.90
C PRO A 342 -8.52 21.83 25.39
N TYR A 343 -9.26 20.91 26.02
CA TYR A 343 -8.74 19.67 26.61
C TYR A 343 -8.73 18.49 25.64
N TRP A 344 -9.33 18.64 24.45
CA TRP A 344 -9.30 17.59 23.44
C TRP A 344 -7.87 17.36 22.94
N ASP A 345 -7.48 16.09 22.82
CA ASP A 345 -6.20 15.72 22.22
C ASP A 345 -6.20 16.03 20.72
N LYS A 346 -5.59 17.16 20.36
CA LYS A 346 -5.43 17.60 18.97
C LYS A 346 -4.53 16.66 18.14
N GLN A 347 -3.72 15.81 18.80
CA GLN A 347 -2.87 14.82 18.16
C GLN A 347 -3.60 13.53 17.81
N MET A 348 -4.78 13.28 18.40
CA MET A 348 -5.61 12.14 17.98
C MET A 348 -5.91 12.23 16.48
N ASN A 349 -5.69 11.12 15.78
CA ASN A 349 -5.81 11.01 14.33
C ASN A 349 -4.88 11.94 13.52
N LEU A 350 -3.87 12.56 14.13
CA LEU A 350 -2.85 13.32 13.41
C LEU A 350 -1.64 12.42 13.15
N TYR A 351 -1.25 12.29 11.89
CA TYR A 351 -0.11 11.48 11.51
C TYR A 351 1.19 12.07 12.05
N GLN A 352 2.00 11.23 12.67
CA GLN A 352 3.20 11.69 13.38
C GLN A 352 4.41 11.89 12.45
N VAL A 353 4.37 11.31 11.25
CA VAL A 353 5.38 11.55 10.22
C VAL A 353 5.14 12.91 9.57
N GLY A 354 6.19 13.72 9.49
CA GLY A 354 6.20 14.97 8.73
C GLY A 354 6.78 14.77 7.34
N ARG A 355 6.23 15.50 6.36
CA ARG A 355 6.70 15.64 4.98
C ARG A 355 7.34 17.01 4.84
N ILE A 356 8.63 17.06 4.55
CA ILE A 356 9.38 18.30 4.34
C ILE A 356 9.47 18.53 2.84
N VAL A 357 8.74 19.55 2.35
CA VAL A 357 8.62 19.86 0.92
C VAL A 357 9.42 21.09 0.50
N SER A 358 10.07 21.77 1.45
CA SER A 358 10.90 22.94 1.22
C SER A 358 12.32 22.72 1.76
N THR A 359 13.28 23.46 1.21
CA THR A 359 14.65 23.44 1.72
C THR A 359 14.68 24.00 3.14
N VAL A 360 15.13 23.20 4.09
CA VAL A 360 15.26 23.57 5.50
C VAL A 360 16.63 23.14 6.02
N ARG A 361 17.21 23.94 6.92
CA ARG A 361 18.42 23.55 7.66
C ARG A 361 18.04 22.55 8.74
N LEU A 362 18.42 21.30 8.56
CA LEU A 362 18.18 20.23 9.51
C LEU A 362 19.30 20.20 10.58
N PRO A 363 18.98 20.05 11.88
CA PRO A 363 19.99 19.98 12.94
C PRO A 363 20.53 18.54 13.09
N LEU A 364 21.32 18.11 12.11
CA LEU A 364 21.88 16.76 11.98
C LEU A 364 23.17 16.52 12.76
#